data_AF-A0A414H669-F1
#
_entry.id   AF-A0A414H669-F1
#
_cell.length_a   1.000
_cell.length_b   1.000
_cell.length_c   1.000
_cell.angle_alpha   90.00
_cell.angle_beta   90.00
_cell.angle_gamma   90.00
#
_symmetry.space_group_name_H-M   'P 1'
#
loop_
_entity.id
_entity.type
_entity.pdbx_description
1 polymer ?
#
loop_
_entity_poly.entity_id
_entity_poly.type
_entity_poly.pdbx_seq_one_letter_code
_entity_poly.pdbx_strand_id
1 'polypeptide(L)'
;MKYSKKKYNYYSDDERMSYIREYLSSPESKSEFCKRHGFCAKLLTYWLNKYQIEDKDMGRSSKPVNSDAIDSSISELQKELSLLRAENRKLHRALADESLR
;
A
#
# COMPACT_ATOMS: atom_id res chain seq x y z
N MET A 1 30.54 36.87 -15.64
CA MET A 1 29.90 35.61 -15.21
C MET A 1 29.50 34.82 -16.46
N LYS A 2 30.22 33.75 -16.84
CA LYS A 2 29.79 32.91 -17.96
C LYS A 2 28.79 31.88 -17.44
N TYR A 3 27.51 32.04 -17.79
CA TYR A 3 26.48 31.07 -17.44
C TYR A 3 26.67 29.84 -18.34
N SER A 4 27.36 28.83 -17.83
CA SER A 4 27.38 27.49 -18.44
C SER A 4 25.95 26.95 -18.42
N LYS A 5 25.29 26.91 -19.59
CA LYS A 5 23.98 26.25 -19.74
C LYS A 5 24.15 24.81 -19.24
N LYS A 6 23.48 24.45 -18.13
CA LYS A 6 23.48 23.07 -17.63
C LYS A 6 23.00 22.18 -18.77
N LYS A 7 23.81 21.20 -19.17
CA LYS A 7 23.36 20.14 -20.07
C LYS A 7 22.23 19.42 -19.36
N TYR A 8 21.00 19.56 -19.85
CA TYR A 8 19.91 18.72 -19.40
C TYR A 8 20.24 17.30 -19.84
N ASN A 9 20.49 16.40 -18.88
CA ASN A 9 20.52 14.98 -19.18
C ASN A 9 19.11 14.58 -19.60
N TYR A 10 18.93 14.46 -20.91
CA TYR A 10 17.68 14.01 -21.49
C TYR A 10 17.70 12.49 -21.50
N TYR A 11 17.03 11.88 -20.54
CA TYR A 11 16.71 10.46 -20.63
C TYR A 11 15.66 10.29 -21.73
N SER A 12 15.93 9.45 -22.72
CA SER A 12 14.96 8.97 -23.70
C SER A 12 13.82 8.20 -23.01
N ASP A 13 12.69 8.03 -23.70
CA ASP A 13 11.57 7.26 -23.13
C ASP A 13 11.97 5.80 -22.88
N ASP A 14 12.81 5.21 -23.74
CA ASP A 14 13.33 3.84 -23.56
C ASP A 14 14.21 3.71 -22.32
N GLU A 15 15.12 4.65 -22.08
CA GLU A 15 15.95 4.67 -20.87
C GLU A 15 15.09 4.77 -19.61
N ARG A 16 14.09 5.66 -19.62
CA ARG A 16 13.17 5.81 -18.48
C ARG A 16 12.42 4.51 -18.21
N MET A 17 11.89 3.87 -19.25
CA MET A 17 11.17 2.60 -19.12
C MET A 17 12.08 1.47 -18.63
N SER A 18 13.34 1.43 -19.08
CA SER A 18 14.35 0.48 -18.59
C SER A 18 14.58 0.64 -17.08
N TYR A 19 14.81 1.87 -16.61
CA TYR A 19 15.00 2.13 -15.18
C TYR A 19 13.76 1.82 -14.34
N ILE A 20 12.55 2.10 -14.84
CA ILE A 20 11.31 1.76 -14.13
C ILE A 20 11.17 0.25 -13.98
N ARG A 21 11.40 -0.52 -15.05
CA ARG A 21 11.31 -1.99 -15.01
C ARG A 21 12.33 -2.57 -14.05
N GLU A 22 13.58 -2.10 -14.12
CA GLU A 22 14.63 -2.55 -13.21
C GLU A 22 14.30 -2.20 -11.74
N TYR A 23 13.79 -1.00 -11.48
CA TYR A 23 13.35 -0.59 -10.14
C TYR A 23 12.26 -1.50 -9.59
N LEU A 24 11.23 -1.79 -10.40
CA LEU A 24 10.10 -2.63 -9.98
C LEU A 24 10.51 -4.10 -9.75
N SER A 25 11.49 -4.60 -10.51
CA SER A 25 12.02 -5.96 -10.34
C SER A 25 13.09 -6.10 -9.25
N SER A 26 13.74 -5.00 -8.86
CA SER A 26 14.74 -4.99 -7.79
C SER A 26 14.10 -5.14 -6.40
N PRO A 27 14.77 -5.71 -5.39
CA PRO A 27 14.34 -5.62 -3.99
C PRO A 27 14.71 -4.27 -3.33
N GLU A 28 15.53 -3.44 -3.99
CA GLU A 28 16.03 -2.18 -3.43
C GLU A 28 14.90 -1.18 -3.17
N SER A 29 15.05 -0.38 -2.11
CA SER A 29 14.21 0.80 -1.90
C SER A 29 14.44 1.83 -3.00
N LYS A 30 13.47 2.72 -3.21
CA LYS A 30 13.59 3.86 -4.14
C LYS A 30 14.88 4.66 -3.93
N SER A 31 15.25 4.91 -2.67
CA SER A 31 16.44 5.71 -2.33
C SER A 31 17.74 5.02 -2.76
N GLU A 32 17.87 3.72 -2.45
CA GLU A 32 19.04 2.91 -2.81
C GLU A 32 19.19 2.79 -4.33
N PHE A 33 18.10 2.47 -5.03
CA PHE A 33 18.07 2.35 -6.48
C PHE A 33 18.52 3.66 -7.16
N CYS A 34 17.93 4.77 -6.73
CA CYS A 34 18.26 6.10 -7.27
C CYS A 34 19.73 6.49 -7.00
N LYS A 35 20.25 6.18 -5.80
CA LYS A 35 21.65 6.41 -5.44
C LYS A 35 22.60 5.60 -6.32
N ARG A 36 22.28 4.33 -6.60
CA ARG A 36 23.07 3.44 -7.46
C ARG A 36 23.13 3.95 -8.91
N HIS A 37 22.02 4.46 -9.43
CA HIS A 37 21.90 4.94 -10.81
C HIS A 37 22.22 6.43 -11.01
N GLY A 38 22.54 7.15 -9.93
CA GLY A 38 23.00 8.54 -10.02
C GLY A 38 21.92 9.58 -10.32
N PHE A 39 20.65 9.29 -10.01
CA PHE A 39 19.56 10.27 -10.10
C PHE A 39 18.77 10.37 -8.81
N CYS A 40 17.91 11.39 -8.67
CA CYS A 40 17.15 11.61 -7.45
C CYS A 40 15.81 10.84 -7.46
N ALA A 41 15.33 10.43 -6.29
CA ALA A 41 14.05 9.74 -6.14
C ALA A 41 12.85 10.53 -6.68
N LYS A 42 12.92 11.86 -6.66
CA LYS A 42 11.89 12.73 -7.26
C LYS A 42 11.77 12.52 -8.77
N LEU A 43 12.88 12.27 -9.45
CA LEU A 43 12.88 12.01 -10.90
C LEU A 43 12.21 10.68 -11.21
N LEU A 44 12.52 9.63 -10.44
CA LEU A 44 11.87 8.33 -10.59
C LEU A 44 10.36 8.40 -10.30
N THR A 45 9.96 9.10 -9.23
CA THR A 45 8.54 9.34 -8.93
C THR A 45 7.84 10.10 -10.07
N TYR A 46 8.51 11.10 -10.66
CA TYR A 46 7.97 11.81 -11.81
C TYR A 46 7.74 10.86 -13.01
N TRP A 47 8.67 9.96 -13.30
CA TRP A 47 8.50 8.98 -14.37
C TRP A 47 7.36 8.00 -14.07
N LEU A 48 7.30 7.43 -12.86
CA LEU A 48 6.22 6.55 -12.44
C LEU A 48 4.85 7.22 -12.62
N ASN A 49 4.70 8.47 -12.17
CA ASN A 49 3.47 9.25 -12.35
C ASN A 49 3.17 9.55 -13.83
N LYS A 50 4.19 9.92 -14.61
CA LYS A 50 4.04 10.23 -16.05
C LYS A 50 3.48 9.03 -16.81
N TYR A 51 3.94 7.82 -16.49
CA TYR A 51 3.51 6.58 -17.13
C TYR A 51 2.37 5.88 -16.36
N GLN A 52 1.84 6.50 -15.29
CA GLN A 52 0.76 5.95 -14.45
C GLN A 52 1.08 4.56 -13.89
N ILE A 53 2.34 4.35 -13.49
CA ILE A 53 2.83 3.10 -12.93
C ILE A 53 2.86 3.23 -11.41
N GLU A 54 2.26 2.26 -10.72
CA GLU A 54 2.26 2.25 -9.26
C GLU A 54 3.64 1.99 -8.68
N ASP A 55 3.93 2.69 -7.58
CA ASP A 55 5.15 2.54 -6.84
C ASP A 55 5.08 1.33 -5.90
N LYS A 56 6.00 0.37 -6.06
CA LYS A 56 6.10 -0.81 -5.17
C LYS A 56 6.35 -0.44 -3.70
N ASP A 57 6.93 0.73 -3.43
CA ASP A 57 7.22 1.20 -2.07
C ASP A 57 6.03 1.96 -1.46
N MET A 58 5.07 2.45 -2.26
CA MET A 58 3.86 3.10 -1.72
C MET A 58 2.94 2.12 -0.97
N GLY A 59 2.91 0.84 -1.37
CA GLY A 59 2.20 -0.20 -0.63
C GLY A 59 2.78 -0.51 0.76
N ARG A 60 4.00 -0.06 1.07
CA ARG A 60 4.61 -0.19 2.40
C ARG A 60 4.29 0.99 3.33
N SER A 61 3.81 2.11 2.77
CA SER A 61 3.50 3.33 3.51
C SER A 61 1.99 3.60 3.53
N SER A 62 1.20 2.59 3.84
CA SER A 62 -0.18 2.81 4.27
C SER A 62 -0.15 3.29 5.73
N LYS A 63 0.11 4.58 5.95
CA LYS A 63 -0.44 5.22 7.16
C LYS A 63 -1.96 5.03 7.08
N PRO A 64 -2.63 4.50 8.11
CA PRO A 64 -4.07 4.29 8.04
C PRO A 64 -4.74 5.66 7.98
N VAL A 65 -5.31 5.97 6.83
CA VAL A 65 -6.27 7.05 6.70
C VAL A 65 -7.50 6.60 7.50
N ASN A 66 -7.75 7.25 8.65
CA ASN A 66 -8.81 6.96 9.61
C ASN A 66 -8.67 5.68 10.48
N SER A 67 -7.53 5.49 11.16
CA SER A 67 -7.38 4.43 12.18
C SER A 67 -8.53 4.43 13.19
N ASP A 68 -8.87 5.59 13.76
CA ASP A 68 -9.85 5.66 14.86
C ASP A 68 -11.27 5.26 14.44
N ALA A 69 -11.68 5.59 13.21
CA ALA A 69 -12.99 5.20 12.69
C ALA A 69 -13.05 3.71 12.35
N ILE A 70 -11.95 3.16 11.82
CA ILE A 70 -11.81 1.73 11.52
C ILE A 70 -11.77 0.94 12.82
N ASP A 71 -11.01 1.38 13.80
CA ASP A 71 -10.89 0.74 15.12
C ASP A 71 -12.24 0.75 15.86
N SER A 72 -12.99 1.85 15.76
CA SER A 72 -14.36 1.94 16.29
C SER A 72 -15.31 0.96 15.60
N SER A 73 -15.26 0.87 14.26
CA SER A 73 -16.10 -0.07 13.49
C SER A 73 -15.76 -1.53 13.79
N ILE A 74 -14.47 -1.87 13.94
CA ILE A 74 -14.02 -3.21 14.31
C ILE A 74 -14.53 -3.59 15.71
N SER A 75 -14.45 -2.67 16.67
CA SER A 75 -14.94 -2.88 18.04
C SER A 75 -16.44 -3.14 18.07
N GLU A 76 -17.22 -2.38 17.29
CA GLU A 76 -18.67 -2.55 17.19
C GLU A 76 -19.05 -3.91 16.59
N LEU A 77 -18.39 -4.32 15.51
CA LEU A 77 -18.59 -5.64 14.88
C LEU A 77 -18.23 -6.79 15.82
N GLN A 78 -17.15 -6.68 16.60
CA GLN A 78 -16.77 -7.69 17.59
C GLN A 78 -17.82 -7.85 18.70
N LYS A 79 -18.44 -6.74 19.10
CA LYS A 79 -19.53 -6.73 20.09
C LYS A 79 -20.78 -7.43 19.53
N GLU A 80 -21.17 -7.10 18.31
CA GLU A 80 -22.31 -7.74 17.64
C GLU A 80 -22.08 -9.24 17.44
N LEU A 81 -20.90 -9.65 16.98
CA LEU A 81 -20.53 -11.07 16.82
C LEU A 81 -20.63 -11.83 18.15
N SER A 82 -20.22 -11.21 19.25
CA SER A 82 -20.29 -11.81 20.59
C SER A 82 -21.73 -12.02 21.05
N LEU A 83 -22.62 -11.05 20.78
CA LEU A 83 -24.05 -11.16 21.07
C LEU A 83 -24.70 -12.27 20.23
N LEU A 84 -24.46 -12.28 18.92
CA LEU A 84 -24.98 -13.30 18.01
C LEU A 84 -24.52 -14.70 18.43
N ARG A 85 -23.23 -14.88 18.78
CA ARG A 85 -22.73 -16.16 19.28
C ARG A 85 -23.37 -16.57 20.60
N ALA A 86 -23.67 -15.63 21.50
CA ALA A 86 -24.35 -15.92 22.76
C ALA A 86 -25.80 -16.35 22.55
N GLU A 87 -26.51 -15.67 21.65
CA GLU A 87 -27.87 -16.02 21.25
C GLU A 87 -27.92 -17.39 20.57
N ASN A 88 -27.00 -17.65 19.65
CA ASN A 88 -26.91 -18.92 18.95
C ASN A 88 -26.70 -20.09 19.93
N ARG A 89 -25.87 -19.91 20.97
CA ARG A 89 -25.73 -20.90 22.06
C ARG A 89 -27.03 -21.12 22.85
N LYS A 90 -27.80 -20.08 23.11
CA LYS A 90 -29.09 -20.19 23.81
C LYS A 90 -30.10 -20.95 22.95
N LEU A 91 -30.18 -20.64 21.67
CA LEU A 91 -31.05 -21.34 20.72
C LEU A 91 -30.68 -22.82 20.60
N HIS A 92 -29.39 -23.14 20.49
CA HIS A 92 -28.94 -24.53 20.48
C HIS A 92 -29.29 -25.30 21.77
N ARG A 93 -29.24 -24.65 22.94
CA ARG A 93 -29.68 -25.27 24.20
C ARG A 93 -31.18 -25.52 24.21
N ALA A 94 -31.98 -24.53 23.79
CA ALA A 94 -33.43 -24.68 23.72
C ALA A 94 -33.85 -25.80 22.76
N LEU A 95 -33.21 -25.90 21.59
CA LEU A 95 -33.44 -26.99 20.65
C LEU A 95 -33.07 -28.36 21.22
N ALA A 96 -31.97 -28.45 22.00
CA ALA A 96 -31.59 -29.70 22.65
C ALA A 96 -32.61 -30.10 23.74
N ASP A 97 -33.04 -29.16 24.57
CA ASP A 97 -34.06 -29.39 25.61
C ASP A 97 -35.41 -29.80 25.01
N GLU A 98 -35.80 -29.21 23.88
CA GLU A 98 -37.03 -29.55 23.17
C GLU A 98 -36.93 -30.93 22.49
N SER A 99 -35.74 -31.33 22.02
CA SER A 99 -35.53 -32.67 21.44
C SER A 99 -35.56 -33.82 22.47
N LEU A 100 -35.40 -33.51 23.76
CA LEU A 100 -35.43 -34.47 24.87
C LEU A 100 -36.84 -34.67 25.46
N ARG A 101 -37.84 -33.97 24.93
CA ARG A 101 -39.23 -33.98 25.39
C ARG A 101 -40.13 -34.77 24.45
#